data_AF-A0A285S4K9-F1
#
_entry.id   AF-A0A285S4K9-F1
#
_cell.length_a   1.000
_cell.length_b   1.000
_cell.length_c   1.000
_cell.angle_alpha   90.00
_cell.angle_beta   90.00
_cell.angle_gamma   90.00
#
_symmetry.space_group_name_H-M   'P 1'
#
loop_
_entity.id
_entity.type
_entity.pdbx_description
1 polymer ?
#
loop_
_entity_poly.entity_id
_entity_poly.type
_entity_poly.pdbx_seq_one_letter_code
_entity_poly.pdbx_strand_id
1 'polypeptide(L)'
;MQGLFVLAIVALLGRAMKAPPNAIAAILALIWAGFTAGHLFFKNPDAPLRAISGGSLTLWLAVGAAGAVGFAVWTVLRQRR
;
A
#
# COMPACT_ATOMS: atom_id res chain seq x y z
N MET A 1 -8.41 -6.10 7.18
CA MET A 1 -7.28 -7.05 7.03
C MET A 1 -7.09 -7.46 5.58
N GLN A 2 -8.17 -7.70 4.82
CA GLN A 2 -8.14 -8.03 3.38
C GLN A 2 -7.31 -7.04 2.55
N GLY A 3 -7.36 -5.73 2.84
CA GLY A 3 -6.55 -4.72 2.12
C GLY A 3 -5.03 -4.95 2.18
N LEU A 4 -4.50 -5.51 3.28
CA LEU A 4 -3.07 -5.84 3.37
C LEU A 4 -2.70 -7.02 2.46
N PHE A 5 -3.59 -8.01 2.35
CA PHE A 5 -3.43 -9.11 1.41
C PHE A 5 -3.44 -8.61 -0.04
N VAL A 6 -4.31 -7.65 -0.37
CA VAL A 6 -4.32 -7.03 -1.71
C VAL A 6 -2.97 -6.39 -2.02
N LEU A 7 -2.41 -5.59 -1.11
CA LEU A 7 -1.08 -4.99 -1.30
C LEU A 7 0.01 -6.06 -1.46
N ALA A 8 0.01 -7.10 -0.63
CA ALA A 8 0.99 -8.18 -0.71
C ALA A 8 0.90 -8.98 -2.02
N ILE A 9 -0.31 -9.34 -2.45
CA ILE A 9 -0.56 -10.08 -3.70
C ILE A 9 -0.12 -9.24 -4.90
N VAL A 10 -0.48 -7.96 -4.96
CA VAL A 10 -0.07 -7.07 -6.06
C VAL A 10 1.44 -6.92 -6.10
N ALA A 11 2.11 -6.80 -4.95
CA ALA A 11 3.57 -6.72 -4.88
C ALA A 11 4.23 -8.00 -5.40
N LEU A 12 3.74 -9.17 -4.96
CA LEU A 12 4.24 -10.48 -5.39
C LEU A 12 4.01 -10.72 -6.88
N LEU A 13 2.81 -10.38 -7.39
CA LEU A 13 2.47 -10.53 -8.80
C LEU A 13 3.33 -9.61 -9.67
N GLY A 14 3.47 -8.34 -9.29
CA GLY A 14 4.35 -7.40 -9.99
C GLY A 14 5.79 -7.91 -10.04
N ARG A 15 6.29 -8.51 -8.95
CA ARG A 15 7.60 -9.17 -8.93
C ARG A 15 7.67 -10.41 -9.83
N ALA A 16 6.67 -11.28 -9.79
CA ALA A 16 6.61 -12.48 -10.62
C ALA A 16 6.60 -12.14 -12.12
N MET A 17 5.93 -11.05 -12.49
CA MET A 17 5.90 -10.50 -13.84
C MET A 17 7.16 -9.72 -14.23
N LYS A 18 8.15 -9.61 -13.32
CA LYS A 18 9.38 -8.81 -13.51
C LYS A 18 9.08 -7.33 -13.83
N ALA A 19 7.99 -6.79 -13.30
CA ALA A 19 7.62 -5.40 -13.50
C ALA A 19 8.70 -4.45 -12.92
N PRO A 20 8.88 -3.25 -13.50
CA PRO A 20 9.79 -2.26 -12.95
C PRO A 20 9.42 -1.94 -11.50
N PRO A 21 10.39 -1.89 -10.56
CA PRO A 21 10.10 -1.67 -9.15
C PRO A 21 9.41 -0.33 -8.88
N ASN A 22 9.68 0.69 -9.69
CA ASN A 22 9.00 1.98 -9.63
C ASN A 22 7.51 1.86 -10.00
N ALA A 23 7.16 1.00 -10.97
CA ALA A 23 5.78 0.76 -11.35
C ALA A 23 5.02 0.01 -10.25
N ILE A 24 5.66 -1.01 -9.64
CA ILE A 24 5.09 -1.72 -8.49
C ILE A 24 4.84 -0.73 -7.35
N ALA A 25 5.84 0.10 -7.01
CA ALA A 25 5.71 1.10 -5.94
C ALA A 25 4.58 2.10 -6.21
N ALA A 26 4.46 2.60 -7.45
CA ALA A 26 3.39 3.51 -7.84
C ALA A 26 2.01 2.88 -7.69
N ILE A 27 1.83 1.63 -8.15
CA ILE A 27 0.54 0.92 -8.03
C ILE A 27 0.19 0.68 -6.57
N LEU A 28 1.15 0.23 -5.75
CA LEU A 28 0.92 0.02 -4.31
C LEU A 28 0.57 1.33 -3.60
N ALA A 29 1.23 2.44 -3.96
CA ALA A 29 0.93 3.75 -3.41
C ALA A 29 -0.49 4.21 -3.76
N LEU A 30 -0.95 3.97 -4.99
CA LEU A 30 -2.32 4.29 -5.42
C LEU A 30 -3.36 3.46 -4.67
N ILE A 31 -3.14 2.15 -4.52
CA ILE A 31 -4.04 1.28 -3.76
C ILE A 31 -4.10 1.73 -2.29
N TRP A 32 -2.94 1.99 -1.68
CA TRP A 32 -2.84 2.49 -0.32
C TRP A 32 -3.55 3.84 -0.15
N ALA A 33 -3.38 4.77 -1.09
CA ALA A 33 -4.04 6.09 -1.07
C ALA A 33 -5.56 5.94 -1.13
N GLY A 34 -6.08 5.05 -1.99
CA GLY A 34 -7.50 4.73 -2.06
C GLY A 34 -8.05 4.19 -0.74
N PHE A 35 -7.36 3.23 -0.10
CA PHE A 35 -7.77 2.68 1.19
C PHE A 35 -7.71 3.69 2.34
N THR A 36 -6.67 4.53 2.34
CA THR A 36 -6.51 5.59 3.35
C THR A 36 -7.58 6.67 3.18
N ALA A 37 -7.84 7.11 1.95
CA ALA A 37 -8.93 8.02 1.62
C ALA A 37 -10.29 7.43 2.01
N GLY A 38 -10.49 6.13 1.78
CA GLY A 38 -11.66 5.39 2.23
C GLY A 38 -11.94 5.55 3.73
N HIS A 39 -10.90 5.47 4.54
CA HIS A 39 -11.00 5.65 5.99
C HIS A 39 -11.14 7.12 6.42
N LEU A 40 -10.62 8.06 5.62
CA LEU A 40 -10.65 9.48 5.91
C LEU A 40 -12.03 10.09 5.61
N PHE A 41 -12.63 9.73 4.47
CA PHE A 41 -13.85 10.36 3.96
C PHE A 41 -15.13 9.61 4.32
N PHE A 42 -15.10 8.28 4.40
CA PHE A 42 -16.29 7.51 4.76
C PHE A 42 -16.30 7.25 6.26
N LYS A 43 -17.22 7.85 7.01
CA LYS A 43 -17.40 7.55 8.44
C LYS A 43 -18.16 6.24 8.67
N ASN A 44 -18.99 5.83 7.71
CA ASN A 44 -19.75 4.59 7.80
C ASN A 44 -18.81 3.37 7.61
N PRO A 45 -18.71 2.46 8.60
CA PRO A 45 -17.89 1.26 8.50
C PRO A 45 -18.35 0.28 7.39
N ASP A 46 -19.63 0.31 7.02
CA ASP A 46 -20.21 -0.58 6.00
C ASP A 46 -19.99 -0.08 4.57
N ALA A 47 -19.33 1.07 4.40
CA ALA A 47 -18.93 1.54 3.08
C ALA A 47 -18.05 0.46 2.41
N PRO A 48 -18.34 0.03 1.17
CA PRO A 48 -17.66 -1.11 0.53
C PRO A 48 -16.13 -0.99 0.56
N LEU A 49 -15.60 0.22 0.37
CA LEU A 49 -14.16 0.48 0.40
C LEU A 49 -13.54 0.24 1.78
N ARG A 50 -14.24 0.62 2.86
CA ARG A 50 -13.81 0.37 4.25
C ARG A 50 -13.98 -1.08 4.65
N ALA A 51 -15.04 -1.74 4.18
CA ALA A 51 -15.24 -3.17 4.40
C ALA A 51 -14.11 -4.02 3.78
N ILE A 52 -13.73 -3.72 2.53
CA ILE A 52 -12.66 -4.43 1.81
C ILE A 52 -11.28 -4.14 2.39
N SER A 53 -10.97 -2.87 2.67
CA SER A 53 -9.67 -2.54 3.26
C SER A 53 -9.58 -3.09 4.70
N GLY A 54 -10.64 -2.87 5.49
CA GLY A 54 -10.73 -3.18 6.91
C GLY A 54 -9.63 -2.51 7.74
N GLY A 55 -9.57 -2.85 9.02
CA GLY A 55 -8.59 -2.26 9.95
C GLY A 55 -8.97 -0.85 10.38
N SER A 56 -7.99 -0.09 10.88
CA SER A 56 -8.17 1.29 11.36
C SER A 56 -7.37 2.28 10.51
N LEU A 57 -7.76 3.55 10.54
CA LEU A 57 -7.00 4.62 9.88
C LEU A 57 -5.54 4.65 10.37
N THR A 58 -5.32 4.48 11.67
CA THR A 58 -3.98 4.43 12.28
C THR A 58 -3.13 3.31 11.67
N LEU A 59 -3.70 2.13 11.44
CA LEU A 59 -3.01 1.03 10.78
C LEU A 59 -2.60 1.42 9.36
N TRP A 60 -3.50 2.05 8.59
CA TRP A 60 -3.20 2.48 7.22
C TRP A 60 -2.11 3.55 7.17
N LEU A 61 -2.11 4.50 8.10
CA LEU A 61 -1.04 5.49 8.22
C LEU A 61 0.30 4.83 8.57
N ALA A 62 0.31 3.86 9.49
CA ALA A 62 1.52 3.10 9.85
C ALA A 62 2.06 2.31 8.65
N VAL A 63 1.19 1.67 7.86
CA VAL A 63 1.58 0.97 6.63
C VAL A 63 2.19 1.93 5.61
N GLY A 64 1.60 3.12 5.45
CA GLY A 64 2.13 4.15 4.56
C GLY A 64 3.51 4.64 4.99
N ALA A 65 3.69 4.91 6.28
CA ALA A 65 4.98 5.31 6.84
C ALA A 65 6.04 4.22 6.68
N ALA A 66 5.71 2.97 7.00
CA ALA A 66 6.62 1.83 6.83
C ALA A 66 6.98 1.61 5.35
N GLY A 67 6.02 1.73 4.44
CA GLY A 67 6.24 1.64 3.01
C GLY A 67 7.16 2.74 2.48
N ALA A 68 6.94 3.99 2.89
CA ALA A 68 7.78 5.13 2.50
C ALA A 68 9.22 4.99 3.00
N VAL A 69 9.40 4.63 4.27
CA VAL A 69 10.74 4.39 4.86
C VAL A 69 11.42 3.23 4.15
N GLY A 70 10.72 2.11 3.93
CA GLY A 70 11.27 0.95 3.23
C GLY A 70 11.71 1.27 1.81
N PHE A 71 10.91 2.05 1.06
CA PHE A 71 11.25 2.49 -0.29
C PHE A 71 12.44 3.47 -0.30
N ALA A 72 12.48 4.42 0.63
CA ALA A 72 13.60 5.34 0.78
C ALA A 72 14.92 4.61 1.09
N VAL A 73 14.90 3.68 2.04
CA VAL A 73 16.07 2.86 2.37
C VAL A 73 16.51 2.03 1.15
N TRP A 74 15.57 1.38 0.46
CA TRP A 74 15.86 0.58 -0.72
C TRP A 74 16.48 1.41 -1.85
N THR A 75 15.94 2.60 -2.13
CA THR A 75 16.47 3.50 -3.17
C THR A 75 17.88 3.99 -2.84
N VAL A 76 18.13 4.43 -1.60
CA VAL A 76 19.47 4.86 -1.15
C VAL A 76 20.49 3.71 -1.25
N LEU A 77 20.12 2.49 -0.83
CA LEU A 77 21.01 1.33 -0.93
C LEU A 77 21.31 0.94 -2.39
N ARG A 78 20.37 1.17 -3.30
CA ARG A 78 20.55 0.84 -4.73
C ARG A 78 21.47 1.82 -5.45
N GLN A 79 21.53 3.08 -5.03
CA GLN A 79 22.43 4.08 -5.59
C GLN A 79 23.90 3.86 -5.20
N ARG A 80 24.17 3.08 -4.15
CA ARG A 80 25.53 2.77 -3.66
C ARG A 80 26.17 1.54 -4.32
N ARG A 81 25.45 0.83 -5.19
CA ARG A 81 25.93 -0.35 -5.94
C ARG A 81 26.03 -0.02 -7.42
#